data_AF-A0AA90PEG4-F1
#
_entry.id   AF-A0AA90PEG4-F1
#
_cell.length_a   1.000
_cell.length_b   1.000
_cell.length_c   1.000
_cell.angle_alpha   90.00
_cell.angle_beta   90.00
_cell.angle_gamma   90.00
#
_symmetry.space_group_name_H-M   'P 1'
#
loop_
_entity.id
_entity.type
_entity.pdbx_description
1 polymer ?
#
loop_
_entity_poly.entity_id
_entity_poly.type
_entity_poly.pdbx_seq_one_letter_code
_entity_poly.pdbx_strand_id
1 'polypeptide(L)' 'MGYKIFSIIFILCGLFVMWFAIFGKEKEIKEFGSGIPTNFIDVILMMIYKLLPSVIRKILLFAMGLAISIGFTYILFNL' A
#
# COMPACT_ATOMS: atom_id res chain seq x y z
N MET A 1 8.05 -24.19 -7.16
CA MET A 1 8.65 -23.08 -7.93
C MET A 1 7.73 -21.86 -8.05
N GLY A 2 6.47 -22.01 -8.47
CA GLY A 2 5.57 -20.86 -8.73
C GLY A 2 5.28 -19.93 -7.54
N TYR A 3 5.08 -20.47 -6.33
CA TYR A 3 4.81 -19.68 -5.13
C TYR A 3 5.97 -18.77 -4.71
N LYS A 4 7.22 -19.16 -5.00
CA LYS A 4 8.41 -18.35 -4.72
C LYS A 4 8.48 -17.15 -5.66
N ILE A 5 8.22 -17.36 -6.96
CA ILE A 5 8.18 -16.30 -7.96
C ILE A 5 7.05 -15.31 -7.66
N PHE A 6 5.87 -15.82 -7.31
CA PHE A 6 4.73 -15.00 -6.92
C PHE A 6 5.04 -14.12 -5.70
N SER A 7 5.68 -14.68 -4.68
CA SER A 7 6.06 -13.94 -3.48
C SER A 7 7.09 -12.85 -3.79
N ILE A 8 8.07 -13.12 -4.66
CA ILE A 8 9.07 -12.13 -5.10
C ILE A 8 8.40 -10.94 -5.81
N ILE A 9 7.42 -11.19 -6.67
CA ILE A 9 6.65 -10.13 -7.36
C ILE A 9 5.92 -9.24 -6.35
N PHE A 10 5.31 -9.83 -5.32
CA PHE A 10 4.63 -9.07 -4.27
C PHE A 10 5.60 -8.30 -3.36
N ILE A 11 6.79 -8.83 -3.08
CA ILE A 11 7.84 -8.12 -2.36
C ILE A 11 8.29 -6.88 -3.14
N LEU A 12 8.52 -7.03 -4.46
CA LEU A 12 8.84 -5.94 -5.37
C LEU A 12 7.72 -4.91 -5.44
N CYS A 13 6.46 -5.36 -5.46
CA CYS A 13 5.30 -4.48 -5.41
C CYS A 13 5.26 -3.68 -4.09
N GLY A 14 5.50 -4.32 -2.94
CA GLY A 14 5.58 -3.66 -1.64
C GLY A 14 6.68 -2.60 -1.59
N LEU A 15 7.87 -2.91 -2.12
CA LEU A 15 8.98 -1.96 -2.24
C LEU A 15 8.64 -0.79 -3.18
N PHE A 16 7.94 -1.05 -4.28
CA PHE A 16 7.47 0.01 -5.19
C PHE A 16 6.46 0.93 -4.49
N VAL A 17 5.53 0.39 -3.71
CA VAL A 17 4.56 1.17 -2.93
C VAL A 17 5.27 2.03 -1.88
N MET A 18 6.30 1.51 -1.20
CA MET A 18 7.13 2.31 -0.29
C MET A 18 7.84 3.45 -1.02
N TRP A 19 8.45 3.16 -2.17
CA TRP A 19 9.12 4.17 -2.99
C TRP A 19 8.16 5.28 -3.41
N PHE A 20 6.97 4.88 -3.88
CA PHE A 20 5.90 5.80 -4.26
C PHE A 20 5.41 6.62 -3.07
N ALA A 21 5.39 6.08 -1.85
CA ALA A 21 5.04 6.83 -0.65
C ALA A 21 6.06 7.93 -0.30
N ILE A 22 7.36 7.68 -0.53
CA ILE A 22 8.45 8.61 -0.23
C ILE A 22 8.56 9.69 -1.33
N PHE A 23 8.69 9.24 -2.58
CA PHE A 23 9.00 10.10 -3.73
C PHE A 23 7.77 10.54 -4.52
N GLY A 24 6.60 9.95 -4.26
CA GLY A 24 5.37 10.28 -4.95
C GLY A 24 4.92 11.72 -4.69
N LYS A 25 4.36 12.33 -5.74
CA LYS A 25 3.75 13.66 -5.66
C LYS A 25 2.47 13.57 -4.82
N GLU A 26 2.21 14.61 -4.03
CA GLU A 26 1.05 14.64 -3.13
C GLU A 26 -0.29 14.45 -3.84
N LYS A 27 -0.42 14.95 -5.08
CA LYS A 27 -1.63 14.77 -5.90
C LYS A 27 -1.90 13.30 -6.22
N GLU A 28 -0.86 12.56 -6.61
CA GLU A 28 -0.98 11.16 -7.01
C GLU A 28 -1.29 10.27 -5.80
N ILE A 29 -0.70 10.56 -4.63
CA ILE A 29 -1.00 9.86 -3.37
C ILE A 29 -2.43 10.15 -2.89
N LYS A 30 -2.95 11.34 -3.16
CA LYS A 30 -4.32 11.74 -2.83
C LYS A 30 -5.37 10.98 -3.66
N GLU A 31 -5.03 10.66 -4.91
CA GLU A 31 -5.85 9.84 -5.81
C GLU A 31 -5.69 8.33 -5.60
N PHE A 32 -4.55 7.87 -5.05
CA PHE A 32 -4.34 6.45 -4.75
C PHE A 32 -5.40 5.89 -3.77
N GLY A 33 -5.89 6.73 -2.85
CA GLY A 33 -6.96 6.38 -1.90
C GLY A 33 -8.38 6.62 -2.42
N SER A 34 -8.59 6.95 -3.69
CA SER A 34 -9.90 7.25 -4.26
C SER A 34 -10.52 6.12 -5.09
N GLY A 35 -10.25 4.87 -4.73
CA GLY A 35 -10.95 3.73 -5.30
C GLY A 35 -12.47 3.85 -5.13
N ILE A 36 -13.23 3.21 -6.02
CA ILE A 36 -14.69 3.20 -5.98
C ILE A 36 -15.11 2.45 -4.70
N PRO A 37 -15.71 3.14 -3.71
CA PRO A 37 -16.08 2.48 -2.46
C PRO A 37 -17.18 1.46 -2.74
N THR A 38 -16.95 0.22 -2.34
CA THR A 38 -17.89 -0.88 -2.62
C THR A 38 -18.91 -1.04 -1.49
N ASN A 39 -18.61 -0.51 -0.30
CA ASN A 39 -19.44 -0.59 0.90
C ASN A 39 -19.49 0.74 1.67
N PHE A 40 -20.46 0.87 2.57
CA PHE A 40 -20.59 2.04 3.45
C PHE A 40 -19.36 2.28 4.32
N ILE A 41 -18.70 1.19 4.76
CA ILE A 41 -17.45 1.26 5.52
C ILE A 41 -16.33 1.85 4.67
N ASP A 42 -16.20 1.46 3.40
CA ASP A 42 -15.22 2.05 2.47
C ASP A 42 -15.48 3.53 2.25
N VAL A 43 -16.74 3.96 2.18
CA VAL A 43 -17.09 5.38 2.05
C VAL A 43 -16.59 6.18 3.25
N ILE A 44 -16.79 5.66 4.47
CA ILE A 44 -16.32 6.28 5.71
C ILE A 44 -14.79 6.30 5.75
N LEU A 45 -14.14 5.18 5.42
CA LEU A 45 -12.68 5.07 5.38
C LEU A 45 -12.08 6.04 4.34
N MET A 46 -12.69 6.15 3.16
CA MET A 46 -12.28 7.06 2.10
C MET A 46 -12.44 8.52 2.54
N MET A 47 -13.51 8.88 3.25
CA MET A 47 -13.70 10.22 3.81
C MET A 47 -12.64 10.55 4.88
N ILE A 48 -12.37 9.62 5.80
CA ILE A 48 -11.32 9.77 6.81
C ILE A 48 -9.95 9.91 6.13
N TYR A 49 -9.67 9.06 5.13
CA TYR A 49 -8.44 9.13 4.35
C TYR A 49 -8.33 10.45 3.59
N LYS A 50 -9.44 11.00 3.07
CA LYS A 50 -9.51 12.33 2.45
C LYS A 50 -9.36 13.49 3.44
N LEU A 51 -9.68 13.28 4.72
CA LEU A 51 -9.49 14.29 5.77
C LEU A 51 -8.04 14.35 6.25
N LEU A 52 -7.31 13.22 6.15
CA LEU A 52 -5.94 13.11 6.64
C LEU A 52 -4.98 14.04 5.87
N PRO A 53 -4.02 14.68 6.58
CA PRO A 53 -2.90 15.40 5.99
C PRO A 53 -2.11 14.57 4.99
N SER A 54 -1.51 15.22 4.00
CA SER A 54 -0.68 14.55 2.97
C SER A 54 0.43 13.70 3.59
N VAL A 55 1.05 14.19 4.68
CA VAL A 55 2.09 13.49 5.43
C VAL A 55 1.59 12.17 6.03
N ILE A 56 0.40 12.17 6.65
CA ILE A 56 -0.13 10.95 7.27
C ILE A 56 -0.51 9.91 6.21
N ARG A 57 -1.01 10.34 5.05
CA ARG A 57 -1.27 9.43 3.93
C ARG A 57 0.01 8.77 3.41
N LYS A 58 1.09 9.54 3.26
CA LYS A 58 2.41 9.01 2.90
C LYS A 58 2.86 7.94 3.88
N ILE A 59 2.73 8.20 5.18
CA ILE A 59 3.10 7.24 6.24
C ILE A 59 2.23 5.98 6.15
N LEU A 60 0.91 6.12 5.96
CA LEU A 60 0.01 4.98 5.80
C LEU A 60 0.32 4.14 4.55
N LEU A 61 0.59 4.80 3.42
CA LEU A 61 0.96 4.13 2.17
C LEU A 61 2.29 3.38 2.31
N PHE A 62 3.26 4.01 2.97
CA PHE A 62 4.55 3.40 3.29
C PHE A 62 4.39 2.18 4.21
N ALA A 63 3.62 2.32 5.29
CA ALA A 63 3.33 1.22 6.20
C ALA A 63 2.62 0.05 5.50
N MET A 64 1.73 0.34 4.56
CA MET A 64 1.05 -0.67 3.76
C MET A 64 2.03 -1.42 2.84
N GLY A 65 2.89 -0.71 2.11
CA GLY A 65 3.97 -1.32 1.32
C GLY A 65 4.92 -2.16 2.18
N LEU A 66 5.19 -1.71 3.40
CA LEU A 66 6.03 -2.40 4.39
C LEU A 66 5.41 -3.67 4.94
N ALA A 67 4.13 -3.65 5.30
CA ALA A 67 3.40 -4.84 5.70
C ALA A 67 3.36 -5.89 4.58
N ILE A 68 3.13 -5.47 3.33
CA ILE A 68 3.13 -6.37 2.17
C ILE A 68 4.52 -6.96 1.95
N SER A 69 5.56 -6.13 1.93
CA SER A 69 6.93 -6.61 1.68
C SER A 69 7.41 -7.58 2.76
N ILE A 70 7.18 -7.27 4.04
CA ILE A 70 7.56 -8.14 5.16
C ILE A 70 6.72 -9.42 5.17
N GLY A 71 5.40 -9.31 4.98
CA GLY A 71 4.50 -10.47 4.98
C GLY A 71 4.87 -11.49 3.90
N PHE A 72 5.11 -11.02 2.67
CA PHE A 72 5.53 -11.91 1.57
C PHE A 72 6.98 -12.38 1.71
N THR A 73 7.86 -11.61 2.34
CA THR A 73 9.22 -12.09 2.69
C THR A 73 9.13 -13.22 3.69
N TYR A 74 8.34 -13.09 4.75
CA TYR A 74 8.13 -14.15 5.73
C TYR A 74 7.54 -15.41 5.08
N ILE A 75 6.52 -15.25 4.22
CA ILE A 75 5.96 -16.36 3.45
C ILE A 75 7.04 -17.01 2.59
N LEU A 76 7.87 -16.25 1.87
CA LEU A 76 8.93 -16.77 1.01
C LEU A 76 9.98 -17.58 1.77
N PHE A 77 10.35 -17.15 2.98
CA PHE A 77 11.34 -17.84 3.81
C PHE A 77 10.78 -19.06 4.54
N ASN A 78 9.48 -19.07 4.84
CA ASN A 78 8.80 -20.15 5.56
C ASN A 78 8.16 -21.20 4.62
N LEU A 79 8.42 -21.13 3.31
CA LEU A 79 7.94 -22.03 2.22
C LEU A 79 9.07 -22.86 1.58
#